data_AF-A0A7T0BZH6-F1
#
_entry.id   AF-A0A7T0BZH6-F1
#
_cell.length_a   1.000
_cell.length_b   1.000
_cell.length_c   1.000
_cell.angle_alpha   90.00
_cell.angle_beta   90.00
_cell.angle_gamma   90.00
#
_symmetry.space_group_name_H-M   'P 1'
#
loop_
_entity.id
_entity.type
_entity.pdbx_description
1 polymer ?
#
loop_
_entity_poly.entity_id
_entity_poly.type
_entity_poly.pdbx_seq_one_letter_code
_entity_poly.pdbx_strand_id
1 'polypeptide(L)'
;MPDGLFAGPKRINLYYLHELFRHSATMVRSEVKQELGEDIALNAGMWGGSYLVADDTGVSKTNVVRLYCITSVPNNSILDKKENLDSFMDIYRKRLQENFKQYSLELVDPKWGEPIPYTNRARPTTAMQLWDATKRVSFVRVFFVWNEATWADSIIYDTIRNIKVIKELLNIDSRPPVKEVQELKFLLQDVLIIYFTLRPILTPDFVEHAEPTITELFNHFINGMHDPELVKAQFMQVYSNALVYGYEEALAPAYKEEGLNIHRIEDWPAEKINYVPDSIKTILAPALEAKFRWFRKNLNSSK
;
A
#
# COMPACT_ATOMS: atom_id res chain seq x y z
N MET A 1 13.62 -16.07 6.86
CA MET A 1 13.88 -14.66 7.21
C MET A 1 15.02 -14.15 6.35
N PRO A 2 14.95 -12.92 5.80
CA PRO A 2 16.06 -12.33 5.05
C PRO A 2 17.33 -12.13 5.88
N ASP A 3 18.50 -12.39 5.29
CA ASP A 3 19.82 -12.26 5.95
C ASP A 3 20.14 -10.83 6.41
N GLY A 4 19.48 -9.82 5.82
CA GLY A 4 19.53 -8.43 6.26
C GLY A 4 18.30 -7.66 5.77
N LEU A 5 17.85 -6.66 6.52
CA LEU A 5 16.76 -5.75 6.11
C LEU A 5 17.32 -4.39 5.64
N PHE A 6 18.37 -3.92 6.30
CA PHE A 6 18.95 -2.61 6.08
C PHE A 6 20.20 -2.70 5.20
N ALA A 7 20.27 -1.82 4.20
CA ALA A 7 21.45 -1.64 3.35
C ALA A 7 22.30 -0.42 3.78
N GLY A 8 22.00 0.15 4.95
CA GLY A 8 22.65 1.32 5.52
C GLY A 8 21.88 1.84 6.74
N PRO A 9 22.20 3.04 7.24
CA PRO A 9 21.51 3.60 8.41
C PRO A 9 20.00 3.78 8.19
N LYS A 10 19.62 4.35 7.03
CA LYS A 10 18.23 4.73 6.69
C LYS A 10 17.73 4.14 5.36
N ARG A 11 18.55 3.33 4.69
CA ARG A 11 18.21 2.63 3.43
C ARG A 11 17.78 1.21 3.75
N ILE A 12 16.70 0.75 3.12
CA ILE A 12 16.08 -0.55 3.35
C ILE A 12 16.04 -1.32 2.03
N ASN A 13 16.30 -2.63 2.08
CA ASN A 13 15.98 -3.50 0.96
C ASN A 13 14.48 -3.84 1.00
N LEU A 14 13.74 -3.30 0.04
CA LEU A 14 12.29 -3.35 -0.03
C LEU A 14 11.76 -4.72 -0.46
N TYR A 15 12.58 -5.50 -1.18
CA TYR A 15 12.29 -6.92 -1.42
C TYR A 15 12.35 -7.71 -0.11
N TYR A 16 13.40 -7.51 0.70
CA TYR A 16 13.51 -8.17 2.01
C TYR A 16 12.42 -7.72 2.98
N LEU A 17 12.02 -6.44 2.96
CA LEU A 17 10.88 -5.95 3.74
C LEU A 17 9.57 -6.65 3.33
N HIS A 18 9.32 -6.81 2.04
CA HIS A 18 8.16 -7.52 1.52
C HIS A 18 8.14 -8.99 1.97
N GLU A 19 9.27 -9.68 1.86
CA GLU A 19 9.39 -11.08 2.32
C GLU A 19 9.27 -11.21 3.84
N LEU A 20 9.74 -10.22 4.62
CA LEU A 20 9.56 -10.17 6.07
C LEU A 20 8.07 -10.07 6.45
N PHE A 21 7.29 -9.24 5.76
CA PHE A 21 5.84 -9.17 5.99
C PHE A 21 5.13 -10.47 5.63
N ARG A 22 5.48 -11.08 4.49
CA ARG A 22 4.94 -12.39 4.09
C ARG A 22 5.25 -13.46 5.13
N HIS A 23 6.50 -13.52 5.60
CA HIS A 23 6.91 -14.46 6.62
C HIS A 23 6.17 -14.24 7.95
N SER A 24 6.01 -12.98 8.35
CA SER A 24 5.24 -12.61 9.56
C SER A 24 3.81 -13.12 9.49
N ALA A 25 3.13 -12.93 8.35
CA ALA A 25 1.78 -13.43 8.14
C ALA A 25 1.71 -14.98 8.20
N THR A 26 2.67 -15.70 7.61
CA THR A 26 2.72 -17.17 7.71
C THR A 26 2.84 -17.65 9.16
N MET A 27 3.66 -16.98 9.97
CA MET A 27 3.79 -17.33 11.38
C MET A 27 2.54 -17.01 12.18
N VAL A 28 1.94 -15.84 11.95
CA VAL A 28 0.66 -15.46 12.57
C VAL A 28 -0.42 -16.49 12.25
N ARG A 29 -0.56 -16.88 10.98
CA ARG A 29 -1.51 -17.92 10.56
C ARG A 29 -1.31 -19.23 11.30
N SER A 30 -0.05 -19.64 11.47
CA SER A 30 0.30 -20.89 12.17
C SER A 30 -0.05 -20.82 13.66
N GLU A 31 0.21 -19.69 14.31
CA GLU A 31 -0.14 -19.48 15.72
C GLU A 31 -1.65 -19.33 15.93
N VAL A 32 -2.36 -18.64 15.04
CA VAL A 32 -3.83 -18.57 15.04
C VAL A 32 -4.43 -19.96 14.94
N LYS A 33 -3.91 -20.81 14.05
CA LYS A 33 -4.35 -22.21 13.95
C LYS A 33 -4.14 -22.99 15.25
N GLN A 34 -3.01 -22.75 15.93
CA GLN A 34 -2.68 -23.41 17.18
C GLN A 34 -3.55 -22.91 18.36
N GLU A 35 -3.78 -21.60 18.46
CA GLU A 35 -4.46 -20.98 19.59
C GLU A 35 -5.98 -20.92 19.43
N LEU A 36 -6.48 -20.65 18.21
CA LEU A 36 -7.90 -20.48 17.91
C LEU A 36 -8.52 -21.69 17.18
N GLY A 37 -7.71 -22.68 16.81
CA GLY A 37 -8.18 -23.97 16.28
C GLY A 37 -8.61 -23.97 14.81
N GLU A 38 -8.45 -22.87 14.07
CA GLU A 38 -8.83 -22.77 12.66
C GLU A 38 -7.68 -22.25 11.79
N ASP A 39 -7.53 -22.85 10.61
CA ASP A 39 -6.55 -22.45 9.62
C ASP A 39 -7.13 -21.36 8.70
N ILE A 40 -6.83 -20.11 9.01
CA ILE A 40 -7.30 -18.96 8.22
C ILE A 40 -6.35 -18.65 7.06
N ALA A 41 -6.89 -18.28 5.90
CA ALA A 41 -6.07 -17.69 4.84
C ALA A 41 -5.49 -16.36 5.32
N LEU A 42 -4.19 -16.11 5.10
CA LEU A 42 -3.58 -14.82 5.43
C LEU A 42 -2.52 -14.50 4.38
N ASN A 43 -2.74 -13.42 3.65
CA ASN A 43 -1.82 -12.93 2.63
C ASN A 43 -1.34 -11.56 3.03
N ALA A 44 -0.03 -11.33 3.05
CA ALA A 44 0.53 -10.03 3.36
C ALA A 44 1.59 -9.62 2.34
N GLY A 45 1.79 -8.32 2.19
CA GLY A 45 2.83 -7.76 1.36
C GLY A 45 3.19 -6.36 1.79
N MET A 46 4.31 -5.86 1.26
CA MET A 46 4.65 -4.46 1.38
C MET A 46 3.59 -3.60 0.69
N TRP A 47 3.17 -2.53 1.37
CA TRP A 47 2.31 -1.48 0.82
C TRP A 47 3.08 -0.17 0.68
N GLY A 48 2.54 0.74 -0.14
CA GLY A 48 3.09 2.07 -0.38
C GLY A 48 4.17 2.12 -1.46
N GLY A 49 4.43 3.32 -1.96
CA GLY A 49 5.24 3.57 -3.17
C GLY A 49 6.74 3.45 -3.05
N SER A 50 7.28 3.11 -1.89
CA SER A 50 8.73 3.17 -1.69
C SER A 50 9.49 2.24 -2.65
N TYR A 51 8.87 1.13 -3.11
CA TYR A 51 9.48 0.20 -4.07
C TYR A 51 9.63 0.77 -5.49
N LEU A 52 8.95 1.87 -5.79
CA LEU A 52 9.10 2.62 -7.03
C LEU A 52 10.45 3.33 -7.10
N VAL A 53 11.03 3.62 -5.93
CA VAL A 53 12.28 4.39 -5.77
C VAL A 53 13.37 3.48 -5.23
N ALA A 54 13.50 2.29 -5.80
CA ALA A 54 14.55 1.32 -5.49
C ALA A 54 15.55 1.18 -6.65
N ASP A 55 16.76 0.74 -6.34
CA ASP A 55 17.65 0.19 -7.38
C ASP A 55 17.19 -1.21 -7.82
N ASP A 56 17.91 -1.79 -8.78
CA ASP A 56 17.56 -3.06 -9.40
C ASP A 56 17.61 -4.25 -8.44
N THR A 57 18.24 -4.10 -7.27
CA THR A 57 18.31 -5.13 -6.22
C THR A 57 17.25 -4.93 -5.13
N GLY A 58 16.42 -3.89 -5.26
CA GLY A 58 15.36 -3.56 -4.31
C GLY A 58 15.82 -2.67 -3.16
N VAL A 59 17.06 -2.17 -3.14
CA VAL A 59 17.48 -1.23 -2.11
C VAL A 59 16.91 0.16 -2.41
N SER A 60 16.21 0.75 -1.45
CA SER A 60 15.63 2.09 -1.57
C SER A 60 16.70 3.11 -1.94
N LYS A 61 16.46 3.98 -2.93
CA LYS A 61 17.38 5.08 -3.29
C LYS A 61 17.27 6.26 -2.32
N THR A 62 16.13 6.39 -1.67
CA THR A 62 15.85 7.42 -0.65
C THR A 62 15.74 6.81 0.74
N ASN A 63 15.72 7.67 1.77
CA ASN A 63 15.48 7.27 3.15
C ASN A 63 14.07 6.73 3.31
N VAL A 64 13.94 5.57 3.96
CA VAL A 64 12.63 4.99 4.29
C VAL A 64 12.37 5.22 5.77
N VAL A 65 11.38 6.06 6.06
CA VAL A 65 11.05 6.47 7.43
C VAL A 65 9.80 5.77 7.97
N ARG A 66 8.97 5.16 7.12
CA ARG A 66 7.71 4.52 7.50
C ARG A 66 7.59 3.20 6.75
N LEU A 67 7.23 2.13 7.47
CA LEU A 67 7.10 0.79 6.90
C LEU A 67 5.63 0.43 6.86
N TYR A 68 5.13 0.05 5.69
CA TYR A 68 3.73 -0.26 5.51
C TYR A 68 3.54 -1.66 4.97
N CYS A 69 2.55 -2.35 5.53
CA CYS A 69 2.11 -3.66 5.13
C CYS A 69 0.61 -3.64 4.84
N ILE A 70 0.18 -4.38 3.84
CA ILE A 70 -1.23 -4.70 3.61
C ILE A 70 -1.41 -6.20 3.81
N THR A 71 -2.44 -6.56 4.56
CA THR A 71 -2.76 -7.94 4.94
C THR A 71 -4.22 -8.23 4.67
N SER A 72 -4.48 -9.26 3.86
CA SER A 72 -5.80 -9.80 3.59
C SER A 72 -6.24 -10.73 4.70
N VAL A 73 -7.46 -10.56 5.21
CA VAL A 73 -8.05 -11.32 6.30
C VAL A 73 -9.41 -11.89 5.86
N PRO A 74 -9.71 -13.19 6.03
CA PRO A 74 -10.90 -13.83 5.48
C PRO A 74 -12.18 -13.26 6.10
N ASN A 75 -13.15 -13.02 5.22
CA ASN A 75 -14.54 -12.80 5.62
C ASN A 75 -15.17 -14.10 6.10
N ASN A 76 -16.22 -14.01 6.92
CA ASN A 76 -17.00 -15.15 7.38
C ASN A 76 -16.13 -16.22 8.07
N SER A 77 -15.13 -15.77 8.82
CA SER A 77 -14.18 -16.63 9.54
C SER A 77 -14.36 -16.53 11.05
N ILE A 78 -13.57 -17.30 11.82
CA ILE A 78 -13.51 -17.17 13.28
C ILE A 78 -13.20 -15.75 13.75
N LEU A 79 -12.59 -14.90 12.91
CA LEU A 79 -12.23 -13.52 13.22
C LEU A 79 -13.43 -12.56 13.20
N ASP A 80 -14.61 -13.04 12.83
CA ASP A 80 -15.85 -12.27 12.96
C ASP A 80 -16.27 -12.07 14.43
N LYS A 81 -15.78 -12.93 15.32
CA LYS A 81 -15.97 -12.78 16.77
C LYS A 81 -14.94 -11.80 17.31
N LYS A 82 -15.41 -10.82 18.09
CA LYS A 82 -14.55 -9.76 18.65
C LYS A 82 -13.39 -10.32 19.46
N GLU A 83 -13.62 -11.33 20.28
CA GLU A 83 -12.60 -11.93 21.15
C GLU A 83 -11.49 -12.62 20.34
N ASN A 84 -11.88 -13.28 19.24
CA ASN A 84 -10.94 -13.91 18.32
C ASN A 84 -10.16 -12.87 17.52
N LEU A 85 -10.81 -11.78 17.10
CA LEU A 85 -10.14 -10.66 16.44
C LEU A 85 -9.12 -10.00 17.37
N ASP A 86 -9.50 -9.71 18.62
CA ASP A 86 -8.59 -9.12 19.61
C ASP A 86 -7.39 -10.05 19.88
N SER A 87 -7.61 -11.37 19.98
CA SER A 87 -6.54 -12.39 20.09
C SER A 87 -5.64 -12.42 18.85
N PHE A 88 -6.23 -12.37 17.65
CA PHE A 88 -5.50 -12.29 16.39
C PHE A 88 -4.61 -11.04 16.33
N MET A 89 -5.11 -9.89 16.75
CA MET A 89 -4.33 -8.64 16.76
C MET A 89 -3.16 -8.72 17.76
N ASP A 90 -3.37 -9.34 18.92
CA ASP A 90 -2.32 -9.58 19.90
C ASP A 90 -1.23 -10.52 19.38
N ILE A 91 -1.61 -11.61 18.71
CA ILE A 91 -0.71 -12.54 18.02
C ILE A 91 0.10 -11.78 16.95
N TYR A 92 -0.59 -11.02 16.09
CA TYR A 92 0.04 -10.28 15.00
C TYR A 92 1.05 -9.25 15.53
N ARG A 93 0.68 -8.51 16.57
CA ARG A 93 1.57 -7.57 17.26
C ARG A 93 2.84 -8.27 17.74
N LYS A 94 2.70 -9.35 18.51
CA LYS A 94 3.85 -10.08 19.09
C LYS A 94 4.80 -10.57 17.99
N ARG A 95 4.26 -11.13 16.91
CA ARG A 95 5.07 -11.62 15.77
C ARG A 95 5.80 -10.52 15.04
N LEU A 96 5.17 -9.36 14.85
CA LEU A 96 5.89 -8.19 14.32
C LEU A 96 7.02 -7.77 15.25
N GLN A 97 6.77 -7.64 16.55
CA GLN A 97 7.80 -7.25 17.52
C GLN A 97 9.01 -8.21 17.50
N GLU A 98 8.76 -9.51 17.51
CA GLU A 98 9.82 -10.54 17.46
C GLU A 98 10.62 -10.48 16.15
N ASN A 99 9.94 -10.40 15.02
CA ASN A 99 10.58 -10.40 13.71
C ASN A 99 11.41 -9.14 13.46
N PHE A 100 10.89 -7.97 13.82
CA PHE A 100 11.57 -6.70 13.63
C PHE A 100 12.71 -6.48 14.64
N LYS A 101 12.64 -7.09 15.83
CA LYS A 101 13.73 -7.08 16.82
C LYS A 101 15.03 -7.67 16.25
N GLN A 102 14.94 -8.67 15.36
CA GLN A 102 16.12 -9.25 14.69
C GLN A 102 16.88 -8.23 13.81
N TYR A 103 16.22 -7.14 13.42
CA TYR A 103 16.80 -6.06 12.63
C TYR A 103 17.05 -4.80 13.45
N SER A 104 17.14 -4.95 14.78
CA SER A 104 17.35 -3.85 15.74
C SER A 104 16.28 -2.77 15.66
N LEU A 105 15.03 -3.16 15.41
CA LEU A 105 13.86 -2.29 15.53
C LEU A 105 13.06 -2.69 16.77
N GLU A 106 12.78 -1.72 17.65
CA GLU A 106 12.07 -1.95 18.90
C GLU A 106 10.65 -1.42 18.77
N LEU A 107 9.74 -2.29 18.32
CA LEU A 107 8.35 -1.92 18.09
C LEU A 107 7.55 -1.87 19.41
N VAL A 108 7.01 -0.70 19.74
CA VAL A 108 6.32 -0.39 21.00
C VAL A 108 5.00 0.36 20.76
N ASP A 109 4.24 0.60 21.83
CA ASP A 109 2.99 1.38 21.87
C ASP A 109 1.98 1.01 20.79
N PRO A 110 1.58 -0.28 20.69
CA PRO A 110 0.67 -0.75 19.66
C PRO A 110 -0.68 -0.02 19.74
N LYS A 111 -1.17 0.47 18.61
CA LYS A 111 -2.54 0.97 18.45
C LYS A 111 -3.20 0.27 17.29
N TRP A 112 -4.43 -0.20 17.46
CA TRP A 112 -5.18 -0.83 16.38
C TRP A 112 -6.67 -0.54 16.44
N GLY A 113 -7.37 -0.86 15.34
CA GLY A 113 -8.81 -0.70 15.21
C GLY A 113 -9.25 0.63 14.59
N GLU A 114 -8.30 1.50 14.23
CA GLU A 114 -8.60 2.73 13.48
C GLU A 114 -9.16 2.36 12.09
N PRO A 115 -10.40 2.76 11.76
CA PRO A 115 -10.96 2.53 10.44
C PRO A 115 -10.30 3.43 9.40
N ILE A 116 -9.99 2.87 8.23
CA ILE A 116 -9.46 3.62 7.11
C ILE A 116 -10.60 4.27 6.31
N PRO A 117 -10.54 5.58 6.02
CA PRO A 117 -11.56 6.27 5.22
C PRO A 117 -11.79 5.62 3.86
N TYR A 118 -13.00 5.78 3.31
CA TYR A 118 -13.37 5.28 1.97
C TYR A 118 -13.26 3.76 1.80
N THR A 119 -13.44 3.02 2.88
CA THR A 119 -13.56 1.56 2.85
C THR A 119 -14.96 1.11 3.22
N ASN A 120 -15.25 -0.18 3.04
CA ASN A 120 -16.57 -0.75 3.23
C ASN A 120 -17.18 -0.39 4.60
N ARG A 121 -18.46 0.03 4.65
CA ARG A 121 -19.08 0.44 5.93
C ARG A 121 -19.32 -0.72 6.89
N ALA A 122 -19.67 -1.89 6.35
CA ALA A 122 -19.99 -3.06 7.17
C ALA A 122 -18.72 -3.74 7.70
N ARG A 123 -17.66 -3.76 6.90
CA ARG A 123 -16.36 -4.35 7.22
C ARG A 123 -15.24 -3.41 6.79
N PRO A 124 -15.00 -2.32 7.55
CA PRO A 124 -13.98 -1.34 7.19
C PRO A 124 -12.60 -1.97 7.23
N THR A 125 -11.72 -1.51 6.35
CA THR A 125 -10.29 -1.76 6.52
C THR A 125 -9.87 -1.09 7.81
N THR A 126 -9.13 -1.81 8.65
CA THR A 126 -8.57 -1.25 9.89
C THR A 126 -7.06 -1.25 9.84
N ALA A 127 -6.41 -0.46 10.68
CA ALA A 127 -4.96 -0.48 10.81
C ALA A 127 -4.49 -0.88 12.21
N MET A 128 -3.30 -1.48 12.26
CA MET A 128 -2.44 -1.53 13.44
C MET A 128 -1.17 -0.73 13.18
N GLN A 129 -0.72 0.05 14.15
CA GLN A 129 0.55 0.77 14.10
C GLN A 129 1.37 0.51 15.36
N LEU A 130 2.68 0.29 15.18
CA LEU A 130 3.66 0.16 16.24
C LEU A 130 4.81 1.14 15.96
N TRP A 131 5.26 1.87 16.98
CA TRP A 131 6.33 2.86 16.85
C TRP A 131 7.67 2.21 17.13
N ASP A 132 8.72 2.65 16.42
CA ASP A 132 10.08 2.17 16.67
C ASP A 132 10.77 3.06 17.72
N ALA A 133 11.02 2.51 18.90
CA ALA A 133 11.67 3.22 20.01
C ALA A 133 13.12 3.61 19.69
N THR A 134 13.78 2.89 18.76
CA THR A 134 15.13 3.21 18.31
C THR A 134 15.19 4.43 17.37
N LYS A 135 14.02 4.88 16.87
CA LYS A 135 13.86 5.98 15.91
C LYS A 135 14.62 5.77 14.59
N ARG A 136 14.97 4.53 14.26
CA ARG A 136 15.56 4.21 12.96
C ARG A 136 14.52 4.32 11.85
N VAL A 137 13.30 3.89 12.15
CA VAL A 137 12.08 4.26 11.42
C VAL A 137 11.12 4.96 12.38
N SER A 138 10.05 5.57 11.86
CA SER A 138 9.02 6.19 12.69
C SER A 138 8.05 5.14 13.23
N PHE A 139 7.59 4.24 12.36
CA PHE A 139 6.64 3.19 12.72
C PHE A 139 6.56 2.09 11.65
N VAL A 140 5.98 0.95 12.05
CA VAL A 140 5.42 -0.08 11.19
C VAL A 140 3.90 0.02 11.27
N ARG A 141 3.21 0.12 10.12
CA ARG A 141 1.75 0.14 10.04
C ARG A 141 1.25 -0.98 9.13
N VAL A 142 0.28 -1.74 9.60
CA VAL A 142 -0.36 -2.84 8.88
C VAL A 142 -1.82 -2.50 8.63
N PHE A 143 -2.27 -2.61 7.38
CA PHE A 143 -3.66 -2.45 6.97
C PHE A 143 -4.31 -3.82 6.83
N PHE A 144 -5.42 -4.06 7.50
CA PHE A 144 -6.20 -5.29 7.46
C PHE A 144 -7.39 -5.10 6.54
N VAL A 145 -7.32 -5.70 5.36
CA VAL A 145 -8.38 -5.65 4.34
C VAL A 145 -9.11 -6.98 4.36
N TRP A 146 -10.43 -6.93 4.43
CA TRP A 146 -11.25 -8.14 4.47
C TRP A 146 -11.28 -8.85 3.11
N ASN A 147 -11.48 -10.17 3.13
CA ASN A 147 -11.38 -11.15 2.03
C ASN A 147 -10.02 -11.87 1.92
N GLU A 148 -9.99 -13.00 1.20
CA GLU A 148 -8.84 -13.89 1.02
C GLU A 148 -7.95 -13.52 -0.17
N ALA A 149 -8.10 -12.32 -0.71
CA ALA A 149 -7.39 -11.88 -1.90
C ALA A 149 -5.87 -11.88 -1.70
N THR A 150 -5.12 -11.89 -2.81
CA THR A 150 -3.66 -11.78 -2.73
C THR A 150 -3.24 -10.39 -2.25
N TRP A 151 -1.97 -10.22 -1.85
CA TRP A 151 -1.44 -8.89 -1.53
C TRP A 151 -1.49 -7.95 -2.74
N ALA A 152 -1.31 -8.48 -3.95
CA ALA A 152 -1.35 -7.71 -5.19
C ALA A 152 -2.77 -7.22 -5.49
N ASP A 153 -3.76 -8.11 -5.35
CA ASP A 153 -5.18 -7.74 -5.44
C ASP A 153 -5.53 -6.64 -4.42
N SER A 154 -4.99 -6.75 -3.20
CA SER A 154 -5.19 -5.76 -2.14
C SER A 154 -4.61 -4.38 -2.46
N ILE A 155 -3.47 -4.32 -3.14
CA ILE A 155 -2.92 -3.05 -3.64
C ILE A 155 -3.81 -2.46 -4.73
N ILE A 156 -4.32 -3.29 -5.65
CA ILE A 156 -5.20 -2.83 -6.74
C ILE A 156 -6.50 -2.28 -6.15
N TYR A 157 -7.14 -2.99 -5.22
CA TYR A 157 -8.32 -2.53 -4.51
C TYR A 157 -8.06 -1.22 -3.74
N ASP A 158 -6.96 -1.16 -2.96
CA ASP A 158 -6.60 0.05 -2.20
C ASP A 158 -6.27 1.24 -3.12
N THR A 159 -5.84 0.99 -4.37
CA THR A 159 -5.64 2.06 -5.37
C THR A 159 -6.94 2.79 -5.69
N ILE A 160 -8.08 2.09 -5.74
CA ILE A 160 -9.39 2.72 -5.94
C ILE A 160 -9.72 3.67 -4.78
N ARG A 161 -9.43 3.22 -3.55
CA ARG A 161 -9.56 4.05 -2.34
C ARG A 161 -8.65 5.28 -2.39
N ASN A 162 -7.38 5.09 -2.78
CA ASN A 162 -6.41 6.18 -2.91
C ASN A 162 -6.84 7.22 -3.96
N ILE A 163 -7.42 6.79 -5.09
CA ILE A 163 -8.01 7.70 -6.09
C ILE A 163 -9.07 8.59 -5.43
N LYS A 164 -9.98 8.00 -4.64
CA LYS A 164 -11.02 8.76 -3.94
C LYS A 164 -10.43 9.78 -2.95
N VAL A 165 -9.37 9.40 -2.22
CA VAL A 165 -8.66 10.32 -1.30
C VAL A 165 -8.02 11.49 -2.06
N ILE A 166 -7.24 11.22 -3.09
CA ILE A 166 -6.55 12.31 -3.82
C ILE A 166 -7.53 13.21 -4.56
N LYS A 167 -8.69 12.67 -4.98
CA LYS A 167 -9.74 13.43 -5.65
C LYS A 167 -10.32 14.54 -4.78
N GLU A 168 -10.31 14.41 -3.46
CA GLU A 168 -10.73 15.50 -2.57
C GLU A 168 -9.92 16.79 -2.79
N LEU A 169 -8.66 16.66 -3.17
CA LEU A 169 -7.73 17.78 -3.35
C LEU A 169 -7.43 18.08 -4.82
N LEU A 170 -7.74 17.14 -5.73
CA LEU A 170 -7.47 17.24 -7.17
C LEU A 170 -8.73 17.35 -8.04
N ASN A 171 -9.90 17.52 -7.44
CA ASN A 171 -11.13 17.79 -8.18
C ASN A 171 -11.06 19.16 -8.88
N ILE A 172 -10.98 19.17 -10.20
CA ILE A 172 -10.86 20.40 -11.00
C ILE A 172 -12.13 21.25 -10.99
N ASP A 173 -13.28 20.66 -10.61
CA ASP A 173 -14.55 21.37 -10.47
C ASP A 173 -14.61 22.21 -9.18
N SER A 174 -13.62 22.09 -8.30
CA SER A 174 -13.53 22.80 -7.02
C SER A 174 -12.23 23.58 -6.95
N ARG A 175 -12.20 24.75 -6.29
CA ARG A 175 -10.93 25.48 -6.13
C ARG A 175 -9.89 24.61 -5.39
N PRO A 176 -8.61 24.65 -5.78
CA PRO A 176 -7.57 23.90 -5.10
C PRO A 176 -7.52 24.33 -3.62
N PRO A 177 -7.64 23.40 -2.67
CA PRO A 177 -7.66 23.73 -1.25
C PRO A 177 -6.28 24.19 -0.76
N VAL A 178 -6.26 25.11 0.20
CA VAL A 178 -5.04 25.48 0.91
C VAL A 178 -4.75 24.41 1.96
N LYS A 179 -3.58 23.76 1.84
CA LYS A 179 -3.15 22.66 2.69
C LYS A 179 -1.73 22.86 3.19
N GLU A 180 -1.42 22.23 4.32
CA GLU A 180 -0.07 22.19 4.85
C GLU A 180 0.88 21.46 3.89
N VAL A 181 2.13 21.92 3.82
CA VAL A 181 3.15 21.38 2.90
C VAL A 181 3.32 19.87 3.07
N GLN A 182 3.18 19.37 4.30
CA GLN A 182 3.32 17.94 4.58
C GLN A 182 2.17 17.10 4.02
N GLU A 183 0.94 17.62 4.03
CA GLU A 183 -0.22 16.97 3.41
C GLU A 183 -0.06 16.91 1.89
N LEU A 184 0.39 18.01 1.28
CA LEU A 184 0.67 18.05 -0.16
C LEU A 184 1.73 17.04 -0.58
N LYS A 185 2.81 16.87 0.21
CA LYS A 185 3.84 15.84 -0.07
C LYS A 185 3.28 14.42 -0.07
N PHE A 186 2.36 14.11 0.85
CA PHE A 186 1.73 12.79 0.89
C PHE A 186 0.83 12.58 -0.32
N LEU A 187 0.01 13.56 -0.68
CA LEU A 187 -0.80 13.48 -1.88
C LEU A 187 0.04 13.28 -3.15
N LEU A 188 1.12 14.06 -3.31
CA LEU A 188 2.02 13.93 -4.46
C LEU A 188 2.67 12.55 -4.53
N GLN A 189 3.01 11.96 -3.38
CA GLN A 189 3.48 10.59 -3.31
C GLN A 189 2.38 9.60 -3.75
N ASP A 190 1.14 9.79 -3.32
CA ASP A 190 0.01 8.93 -3.69
C ASP A 190 -0.30 9.01 -5.19
N VAL A 191 -0.16 10.18 -5.81
CA VAL A 191 -0.28 10.37 -7.28
C VAL A 191 0.73 9.49 -8.03
N LEU A 192 2.00 9.47 -7.60
CA LEU A 192 3.01 8.57 -8.18
C LEU A 192 2.63 7.10 -7.98
N ILE A 193 2.19 6.72 -6.77
CA ILE A 193 1.79 5.34 -6.45
C ILE A 193 0.68 4.88 -7.39
N ILE A 194 -0.37 5.68 -7.53
CA ILE A 194 -1.52 5.37 -8.36
C ILE A 194 -1.09 5.25 -9.83
N TYR A 195 -0.35 6.22 -10.35
CA TYR A 195 0.13 6.17 -11.74
C TYR A 195 0.91 4.90 -12.03
N PHE A 196 1.94 4.60 -11.24
CA PHE A 196 2.79 3.43 -11.50
C PHE A 196 2.07 2.10 -11.28
N THR A 197 1.07 2.08 -10.39
CA THR A 197 0.22 0.90 -10.19
C THR A 197 -0.67 0.66 -11.41
N LEU A 198 -1.30 1.71 -11.93
CA LEU A 198 -2.26 1.60 -13.03
C LEU A 198 -1.63 1.64 -14.42
N ARG A 199 -0.37 2.07 -14.54
CA ARG A 199 0.33 2.23 -15.83
C ARG A 199 0.08 1.12 -16.85
N PRO A 200 0.08 -0.18 -16.49
CA PRO A 200 -0.16 -1.26 -17.45
C PRO A 200 -1.53 -1.26 -18.14
N ILE A 201 -2.54 -0.59 -17.57
CA ILE A 201 -3.91 -0.53 -18.12
C ILE A 201 -4.31 0.87 -18.60
N LEU A 202 -3.43 1.86 -18.48
CA LEU A 202 -3.70 3.22 -18.97
C LEU A 202 -3.68 3.23 -20.50
N THR A 203 -4.53 4.07 -21.10
CA THR A 203 -4.53 4.27 -22.56
C THR A 203 -3.24 4.98 -23.00
N PRO A 204 -2.76 4.74 -24.24
CA PRO A 204 -1.59 5.45 -24.76
C PRO A 204 -1.71 6.97 -24.69
N ASP A 205 -2.86 7.51 -25.09
CA ASP A 205 -3.14 8.96 -25.05
C ASP A 205 -3.05 9.53 -23.63
N PHE A 206 -3.58 8.79 -22.63
CA PHE A 206 -3.48 9.22 -21.23
C PHE A 206 -2.03 9.15 -20.73
N VAL A 207 -1.27 8.12 -21.12
CA VAL A 207 0.15 8.01 -20.77
C VAL A 207 0.94 9.18 -21.36
N GLU A 208 0.74 9.52 -22.64
CA GLU A 208 1.39 10.65 -23.31
C GLU A 208 1.10 11.98 -22.59
N HIS A 209 -0.15 12.20 -22.18
CA HIS A 209 -0.56 13.38 -21.41
C HIS A 209 0.05 13.43 -19.99
N ALA A 210 0.10 12.29 -19.31
CA ALA A 210 0.52 12.20 -17.91
C ALA A 210 2.04 12.19 -17.72
N GLU A 211 2.77 11.58 -18.64
CA GLU A 211 4.19 11.23 -18.47
C GLU A 211 5.11 12.43 -18.19
N PRO A 212 4.94 13.64 -18.79
CA PRO A 212 5.75 14.80 -18.45
C PRO A 212 5.60 15.20 -16.97
N THR A 213 4.36 15.35 -16.50
CA THR A 213 4.03 15.72 -15.12
C THR A 213 4.53 14.66 -14.13
N ILE A 214 4.32 13.38 -14.44
CA ILE A 214 4.77 12.28 -13.58
C ILE A 214 6.30 12.21 -13.52
N THR A 215 6.99 12.38 -14.64
CA THR A 215 8.46 12.32 -14.71
C THR A 215 9.09 13.45 -13.92
N GLU A 216 8.57 14.67 -14.07
CA GLU A 216 9.02 15.84 -13.30
C GLU A 216 8.81 15.61 -11.80
N LEU A 217 7.60 15.21 -11.40
CA LEU A 217 7.27 14.93 -10.00
C LEU A 217 8.16 13.84 -9.41
N PHE A 218 8.38 12.76 -10.15
CA PHE A 218 9.25 11.65 -9.73
C PHE A 218 10.70 12.10 -9.52
N ASN A 219 11.23 12.93 -10.42
CA ASN A 219 12.58 13.48 -10.28
C ASN A 219 12.71 14.36 -9.04
N HIS A 220 11.72 15.21 -8.75
CA HIS A 220 11.69 15.98 -7.51
C HIS A 220 11.58 15.10 -6.26
N PHE A 221 10.82 14.00 -6.33
CA PHE A 221 10.72 13.06 -5.22
C PHE A 221 12.05 12.36 -4.92
N ILE A 222 12.79 11.91 -5.94
CA ILE A 222 14.10 11.26 -5.78
C ILE A 222 15.13 12.22 -5.20
N ASN A 223 15.14 13.47 -5.67
CA ASN A 223 16.10 14.49 -5.23
C ASN A 223 15.72 15.13 -3.88
N GLY A 224 14.52 14.84 -3.37
CA GLY A 224 14.00 15.36 -2.12
C GLY A 224 13.21 16.65 -2.30
N MET A 225 11.92 16.62 -1.96
CA MET A 225 11.05 17.79 -1.96
C MET A 225 11.15 18.51 -0.61
N HIS A 226 12.17 19.33 -0.40
CA HIS A 226 12.35 20.08 0.86
C HIS A 226 11.73 21.47 0.82
N ASP A 227 11.73 22.12 -0.34
CA ASP A 227 11.22 23.48 -0.55
C ASP A 227 9.68 23.51 -0.58
N PRO A 228 9.02 24.26 0.34
CA PRO A 228 7.58 24.49 0.33
C PRO A 228 7.02 25.02 -0.98
N GLU A 229 7.72 25.95 -1.65
CA GLU A 229 7.21 26.58 -2.87
C GLU A 229 7.25 25.61 -4.05
N LEU A 230 8.31 24.81 -4.15
CA LEU A 230 8.37 23.68 -5.09
C LEU A 230 7.22 22.69 -4.87
N VAL A 231 6.93 22.32 -3.62
CA VAL A 231 5.84 21.38 -3.31
C VAL A 231 4.48 21.94 -3.76
N LYS A 232 4.23 23.22 -3.50
CA LYS A 232 2.99 23.89 -3.95
C LYS A 232 2.92 23.97 -5.47
N ALA A 233 4.03 24.27 -6.14
CA ALA A 233 4.09 24.32 -7.61
C ALA A 233 3.76 22.95 -8.23
N GLN A 234 4.38 21.89 -7.71
CA GLN A 234 4.11 20.51 -8.14
C GLN A 234 2.66 20.11 -7.87
N PHE A 235 2.09 20.49 -6.73
CA PHE A 235 0.67 20.28 -6.45
C PHE A 235 -0.22 20.97 -7.49
N MET A 236 0.04 22.25 -7.80
CA MET A 236 -0.75 23.00 -8.79
C MET A 236 -0.64 22.39 -10.19
N GLN A 237 0.55 21.92 -10.58
CA GLN A 237 0.77 21.23 -11.84
C GLN A 237 -0.07 19.95 -11.93
N VAL A 238 0.01 19.08 -10.91
CA VAL A 238 -0.78 17.84 -10.83
C VAL A 238 -2.29 18.13 -10.83
N TYR A 239 -2.72 19.12 -10.06
CA TYR A 239 -4.11 19.59 -10.01
C TYR A 239 -4.61 19.98 -11.41
N SER A 240 -3.84 20.79 -12.15
CA SER A 240 -4.23 21.26 -13.48
C SER A 240 -4.24 20.17 -14.55
N ASN A 241 -3.50 19.07 -14.33
CA ASN A 241 -3.36 17.99 -15.31
C ASN A 241 -4.55 17.01 -15.29
N ALA A 242 -5.42 17.07 -14.27
CA ALA A 242 -6.65 16.29 -14.18
C ALA A 242 -6.44 14.75 -14.24
N LEU A 243 -5.28 14.26 -13.78
CA LEU A 243 -4.91 12.84 -13.82
C LEU A 243 -5.91 11.90 -13.15
N VAL A 244 -6.57 12.38 -12.08
CA VAL A 244 -7.52 11.58 -11.29
C VAL A 244 -8.67 11.02 -12.12
N TYR A 245 -9.13 11.77 -13.14
CA TYR A 245 -10.24 11.34 -13.99
C TYR A 245 -9.83 10.21 -14.94
N GLY A 246 -8.63 10.28 -15.52
CA GLY A 246 -8.14 9.17 -16.35
C GLY A 246 -7.86 7.90 -15.54
N TYR A 247 -7.49 8.01 -14.27
CA TYR A 247 -7.41 6.83 -13.39
C TYR A 247 -8.78 6.20 -13.13
N GLU A 248 -9.82 7.02 -12.93
CA GLU A 248 -11.19 6.55 -12.79
C GLU A 248 -11.69 5.91 -14.09
N GLU A 249 -11.43 6.51 -15.25
CA GLU A 249 -11.78 5.98 -16.57
C GLU A 249 -11.09 4.64 -16.87
N ALA A 250 -9.85 4.45 -16.43
CA ALA A 250 -9.13 3.19 -16.61
C ALA A 250 -9.73 2.04 -15.78
N LEU A 251 -10.35 2.33 -14.63
CA LEU A 251 -10.88 1.31 -13.72
C LEU A 251 -12.39 1.10 -13.87
N ALA A 252 -13.16 2.17 -14.05
CA ALA A 252 -14.62 2.14 -13.96
C ALA A 252 -15.30 1.12 -14.90
N PRO A 253 -14.88 0.94 -16.17
CA PRO A 253 -15.51 -0.03 -17.07
C PRO A 253 -15.47 -1.46 -16.52
N ALA A 254 -14.29 -1.92 -16.08
CA ALA A 254 -14.10 -3.28 -15.59
C ALA A 254 -14.90 -3.57 -14.31
N TYR A 255 -14.98 -2.62 -13.38
CA TYR A 255 -15.78 -2.79 -12.17
C TYR A 255 -17.28 -2.70 -12.45
N LYS A 256 -17.70 -1.87 -13.41
CA LYS A 256 -19.10 -1.73 -13.79
C LYS A 256 -19.66 -3.01 -14.40
N GLU A 257 -18.87 -3.75 -15.19
CA GLU A 257 -19.24 -5.08 -15.71
C GLU A 257 -19.56 -6.08 -14.60
N GLU A 258 -18.92 -5.92 -13.44
CA GLU A 258 -19.11 -6.72 -12.23
C GLU A 258 -20.21 -6.17 -11.29
N GLY A 259 -20.95 -5.14 -11.74
CA GLY A 259 -21.99 -4.48 -10.94
C GLY A 259 -21.45 -3.60 -9.80
N LEU A 260 -20.16 -3.25 -9.83
CA LEU A 260 -19.50 -2.46 -8.79
C LEU A 260 -19.27 -1.02 -9.24
N ASN A 261 -19.51 -0.08 -8.34
CA ASN A 261 -19.27 1.35 -8.58
C ASN A 261 -18.06 1.82 -7.79
N ILE A 262 -16.97 2.17 -8.48
CA ILE A 262 -15.71 2.61 -7.87
C ILE A 262 -15.82 3.91 -7.05
N HIS A 263 -16.87 4.71 -7.23
CA HIS A 263 -17.11 5.91 -6.43
C HIS A 263 -17.88 5.61 -5.12
N ARG A 264 -18.42 4.39 -4.99
CA ARG A 264 -19.23 3.92 -3.84
C ARG A 264 -18.68 2.63 -3.25
N ILE A 265 -17.37 2.53 -3.07
CA ILE A 265 -16.67 1.38 -2.48
C ILE A 265 -17.24 1.03 -1.10
N GLU A 266 -17.66 2.05 -0.35
CA GLU A 266 -18.22 1.90 0.98
C GLU A 266 -19.52 1.09 1.00
N ASP A 267 -20.25 1.07 -0.13
CA ASP A 267 -21.53 0.38 -0.33
C ASP A 267 -21.38 -0.98 -1.02
N TRP A 268 -20.15 -1.45 -1.29
CA TRP A 268 -19.96 -2.74 -1.96
C TRP A 268 -20.45 -3.90 -1.08
N PRO A 269 -20.92 -5.01 -1.70
CA PRO A 269 -21.21 -6.23 -0.96
C PRO A 269 -19.98 -6.75 -0.21
N ALA A 270 -20.18 -7.36 0.96
CA ALA A 270 -19.09 -7.82 1.82
C ALA A 270 -18.19 -8.86 1.12
N GLU A 271 -18.81 -9.73 0.31
CA GLU A 271 -18.16 -10.75 -0.52
C GLU A 271 -17.32 -10.16 -1.67
N LYS A 272 -17.56 -8.90 -2.05
CA LYS A 272 -16.81 -8.17 -3.07
C LYS A 272 -15.84 -7.14 -2.49
N ILE A 273 -15.66 -7.10 -1.16
CA ILE A 273 -14.53 -6.35 -0.57
C ILE A 273 -13.24 -6.94 -1.11
N ASN A 274 -12.29 -6.08 -1.50
CA ASN A 274 -11.00 -6.50 -2.04
C ASN A 274 -11.08 -7.29 -3.36
N TYR A 275 -12.25 -7.24 -4.03
CA TYR A 275 -12.43 -7.89 -5.33
C TYR A 275 -11.80 -7.04 -6.43
N VAL A 276 -11.15 -7.72 -7.39
CA VAL A 276 -10.57 -7.11 -8.59
C VAL A 276 -11.08 -7.89 -9.81
N PRO A 277 -11.74 -7.24 -10.78
CA PRO A 277 -12.19 -7.89 -12.01
C PRO A 277 -11.05 -8.56 -12.78
N ASP A 278 -11.31 -9.75 -13.34
CA ASP A 278 -10.29 -10.55 -14.03
C ASP A 278 -9.67 -9.81 -15.23
N SER A 279 -10.45 -8.98 -15.92
CA SER A 279 -10.03 -8.18 -17.07
C SER A 279 -8.85 -7.24 -16.78
N ILE A 280 -8.76 -6.71 -15.55
CA ILE A 280 -7.65 -5.86 -15.11
C ILE A 280 -6.68 -6.62 -14.19
N LYS A 281 -7.17 -7.58 -13.40
CA LYS A 281 -6.35 -8.38 -12.48
C LYS A 281 -5.24 -9.13 -13.19
N THR A 282 -5.56 -9.75 -14.33
CA THR A 282 -4.62 -10.53 -15.16
C THR A 282 -3.50 -9.69 -15.76
N ILE A 283 -3.62 -8.36 -15.73
CA ILE A 283 -2.59 -7.41 -16.19
C ILE A 283 -1.84 -6.80 -14.99
N LEU A 284 -2.59 -6.27 -14.03
CA LEU A 284 -2.04 -5.50 -12.91
C LEU A 284 -1.30 -6.37 -11.89
N ALA A 285 -1.88 -7.50 -11.46
CA ALA A 285 -1.26 -8.33 -10.44
C ALA A 285 0.08 -8.91 -10.91
N PRO A 286 0.20 -9.48 -12.13
CA PRO A 286 1.50 -9.93 -12.64
C PRO A 286 2.53 -8.81 -12.76
N ALA A 287 2.14 -7.58 -13.09
CA ALA A 287 3.04 -6.43 -13.18
C ALA A 287 3.62 -6.05 -11.80
N LEU A 288 2.78 -6.03 -10.75
CA LEU A 288 3.21 -5.79 -9.37
C LEU A 288 4.18 -6.89 -8.90
N GLU A 289 3.83 -8.14 -9.11
CA GLU A 289 4.68 -9.27 -8.74
C GLU A 289 5.99 -9.32 -9.53
N ALA A 290 5.97 -8.92 -10.81
CA ALA A 290 7.15 -8.91 -11.67
C ALA A 290 8.24 -8.00 -11.09
N LYS A 291 7.86 -6.88 -10.44
CA LYS A 291 8.82 -5.99 -9.77
C LYS A 291 9.58 -6.71 -8.65
N PHE A 292 8.88 -7.46 -7.79
CA PHE A 292 9.53 -8.22 -6.71
C PHE A 292 10.32 -9.43 -7.23
N ARG A 293 9.83 -10.09 -8.29
CA ARG A 293 10.59 -11.13 -9.01
C ARG A 293 11.89 -10.58 -9.59
N TRP A 294 11.86 -9.37 -10.15
CA TRP A 294 13.03 -8.68 -10.68
C TRP A 294 14.08 -8.42 -9.59
N PHE A 295 13.67 -7.86 -8.45
CA PHE A 295 14.56 -7.66 -7.31
C PHE A 295 15.22 -8.97 -6.85
N ARG A 296 14.41 -10.03 -6.70
CA ARG A 296 14.91 -11.36 -6.33
C ARG A 296 15.96 -11.88 -7.31
N LYS A 297 15.68 -11.77 -8.62
CA LYS A 297 16.59 -12.24 -9.67
C LYS A 297 17.94 -11.53 -9.57
N ASN A 298 17.94 -10.20 -9.46
CA ASN A 298 19.17 -9.42 -9.43
C ASN A 298 19.96 -9.60 -8.12
N LEU A 299 19.28 -9.78 -6.98
CA LEU A 299 19.93 -10.14 -5.72
C LEU A 299 20.67 -11.48 -5.81
N ASN A 300 20.06 -12.48 -6.47
CA ASN A 300 20.69 -13.77 -6.67
C ASN A 300 21.85 -13.72 -7.68
N SER A 301 21.80 -12.83 -8.66
CA SER A 301 22.90 -12.64 -9.63
C SER A 301 24.06 -11.80 -9.07
N SER A 302 23.86 -11.11 -7.94
CA SER A 302 24.88 -10.28 -7.27
C SER A 302 25.57 -10.98 -6.09
N LYS A 303 25.17 -12.23 -5.79
CA LYS A 303 25.81 -13.12 -4.80
C LYS A 303 26.75 -14.09 -5.51
#